data_AF-A0A419QZV3-F1
#
_entry.id   AF-A0A419QZV3-F1
#
_cell.length_a   1.000
_cell.length_b   1.000
_cell.length_c   1.000
_cell.angle_alpha   90.00
_cell.angle_beta   90.00
_cell.angle_gamma   90.00
#
_symmetry.space_group_name_H-M   'P 1'
#
loop_
_entity.id
_entity.type
_entity.pdbx_description
1 polymer ?
#
loop_
_entity_poly.entity_id
_entity_poly.type
_entity_poly.pdbx_seq_one_letter_code
_entity_poly.pdbx_strand_id
1 'polypeptide(L)'
;MIRALIIAASLSLAALPTAAMTADKRPAVQAALALYDGYRGNGNVTAADWELPVFSADLTRIIAAWMAKNEAGDVTELSDFGWFCECQDWDQQGFKVKPLSVKQNGDHATIRMRVRAGWGTSVEQNLVMVREDGRWLLDDMTTPSMPTGLRAALHEAMSD
;
A
#
# COMPACT_ATOMS: atom_id res chain seq x y z
N MET A 1 -15.01 28.83 70.56
CA MET A 1 -15.85 28.52 69.38
C MET A 1 -14.94 28.04 68.26
N ILE A 2 -15.11 26.76 67.92
CA ILE A 2 -14.72 25.92 66.78
C ILE A 2 -13.78 26.55 65.72
N ARG A 3 -12.55 26.01 65.59
CA ARG A 3 -11.70 26.09 64.38
C ARG A 3 -11.96 24.83 63.54
N ALA A 4 -12.52 25.00 62.35
CA ALA A 4 -12.72 23.91 61.39
C ALA A 4 -11.42 23.59 60.65
N LEU A 5 -11.01 22.32 60.68
CA LEU A 5 -9.87 21.78 59.95
C LEU A 5 -10.39 21.17 58.65
N ILE A 6 -10.09 21.77 57.50
CA ILE A 6 -10.45 21.21 56.18
C ILE A 6 -9.29 20.33 55.72
N ILE A 7 -9.51 19.02 55.71
CA ILE A 7 -8.58 18.04 55.13
C ILE A 7 -8.94 17.89 53.65
N ALA A 8 -8.11 18.43 52.76
CA ALA A 8 -8.26 18.25 51.32
C ALA A 8 -7.61 16.92 50.91
N ALA A 9 -8.44 15.94 50.53
CA ALA A 9 -7.98 14.67 49.97
C ALA A 9 -7.58 14.86 48.49
N SER A 10 -6.30 14.72 48.19
CA SER A 10 -5.76 14.81 46.83
C SER A 10 -5.99 13.49 46.08
N LEU A 11 -6.98 13.45 45.18
CA LEU A 11 -7.11 12.35 44.21
C LEU A 11 -6.00 12.47 43.15
N SER A 12 -5.08 11.51 43.16
CA SER A 12 -4.07 11.36 42.11
C SER A 12 -4.69 10.59 40.93
N LEU A 13 -4.94 11.29 39.82
CA LEU A 13 -5.37 10.70 38.55
C LEU A 13 -4.16 10.00 37.91
N ALA A 14 -4.13 8.68 37.92
CA ALA A 14 -3.12 7.90 37.19
C ALA A 14 -3.40 7.99 35.68
N ALA A 15 -2.61 8.79 34.96
CA ALA A 15 -2.63 8.83 33.51
C ALA A 15 -2.00 7.55 32.95
N LEU A 16 -2.83 6.65 32.41
CA LEU A 16 -2.35 5.52 31.62
C LEU A 16 -1.75 6.06 30.32
N PRO A 17 -0.54 5.63 29.91
CA PRO A 17 0.02 6.01 28.63
C PRO A 17 -0.79 5.35 27.52
N THR A 18 -1.58 6.15 26.79
CA THR A 18 -2.07 5.77 25.47
C THR A 18 -0.85 5.57 24.59
N ALA A 19 -0.50 4.31 24.30
CA ALA A 19 0.48 4.00 23.27
C ALA A 19 -0.06 4.48 21.93
N ALA A 20 0.24 5.73 21.59
CA ALA A 20 0.05 6.25 20.24
C ALA A 20 0.89 5.35 19.33
N MET A 21 0.24 4.55 18.47
CA MET A 21 0.95 3.84 17.42
C MET A 21 1.61 4.89 16.53
N THR A 22 2.92 5.09 16.70
CA THR A 22 3.68 6.02 15.89
C THR A 22 3.63 5.53 14.45
N ALA A 23 3.17 6.38 13.53
CA ALA A 23 3.22 6.11 12.11
C ALA A 23 4.66 5.74 11.70
N ASP A 24 4.82 4.66 10.93
CA ASP A 24 6.13 4.20 10.49
C ASP A 24 6.72 5.16 9.45
N LYS A 25 7.84 5.79 9.81
CA LYS A 25 8.48 6.84 9.01
C LYS A 25 9.60 6.32 8.09
N ARG A 26 9.79 5.00 7.97
CA ARG A 26 10.81 4.46 7.06
C ARG A 26 10.53 4.88 5.61
N PRO A 27 11.55 5.32 4.84
CA PRO A 27 11.35 5.75 3.45
C PRO A 27 10.68 4.70 2.55
N ALA A 28 11.00 3.41 2.73
CA ALA A 28 10.33 2.33 2.00
C ALA A 28 8.83 2.26 2.27
N VAL A 29 8.41 2.52 3.52
CA VAL A 29 7.01 2.53 3.93
C VAL A 29 6.27 3.73 3.36
N GLN A 30 6.92 4.89 3.34
CA GLN A 30 6.35 6.09 2.73
C GLN A 30 6.18 5.92 1.21
N ALA A 31 7.18 5.33 0.53
CA ALA A 31 7.08 5.00 -0.90
C ALA A 31 5.96 3.98 -1.18
N ALA A 32 5.86 2.92 -0.37
CA ALA A 32 4.77 1.96 -0.48
C ALA A 32 3.38 2.60 -0.24
N LEU A 33 3.26 3.52 0.71
CA LEU A 33 2.02 4.26 0.94
C LEU A 33 1.66 5.17 -0.24
N ALA A 34 2.66 5.74 -0.91
CA ALA A 34 2.48 6.65 -2.04
C ALA A 34 1.93 5.95 -3.31
N LEU A 35 2.11 4.63 -3.44
CA LEU A 35 1.47 3.83 -4.51
C LEU A 35 -0.06 4.03 -4.54
N TYR A 36 -0.65 4.35 -3.39
CA TYR A 36 -2.08 4.45 -3.22
C TYR A 36 -2.60 5.90 -3.21
N ASP A 37 -1.75 6.88 -3.50
CA ASP A 37 -2.12 8.30 -3.37
C ASP A 37 -3.19 8.71 -4.38
N GLY A 38 -3.22 8.13 -5.58
CA GLY A 38 -4.27 8.40 -6.58
C GLY A 38 -5.68 8.00 -6.12
N TYR A 39 -5.77 6.98 -5.26
CA TYR A 39 -7.03 6.50 -4.70
C TYR A 39 -7.53 7.37 -3.52
N ARG A 40 -6.67 8.26 -2.99
CA ARG A 40 -6.94 9.17 -1.88
C ARG A 40 -7.03 10.62 -2.40
N GLY A 41 -7.91 11.46 -1.85
CA GLY A 41 -8.16 12.80 -2.43
C GLY A 41 -9.18 12.73 -3.57
N ASN A 42 -9.33 13.74 -4.44
CA ASN A 42 -10.47 13.94 -5.37
C ASN A 42 -10.77 12.83 -6.43
N GLY A 43 -10.27 11.60 -6.27
CA GLY A 43 -10.67 10.44 -7.07
C GLY A 43 -10.12 10.42 -8.50
N ASN A 44 -9.11 11.25 -8.81
CA ASN A 44 -8.51 11.30 -10.13
C ASN A 44 -7.35 10.30 -10.23
N VAL A 45 -7.66 9.01 -10.33
CA VAL A 45 -6.73 8.03 -10.92
C VAL A 45 -6.78 8.27 -12.43
N THR A 46 -5.82 9.01 -12.96
CA THR A 46 -5.78 9.41 -14.38
C THR A 46 -4.88 8.53 -15.25
N ALA A 47 -4.16 7.59 -14.63
CA ALA A 47 -3.25 6.66 -15.27
C ALA A 47 -3.52 5.25 -14.74
N ALA A 48 -3.36 4.24 -15.56
CA ALA A 48 -3.45 2.87 -15.11
C ALA A 48 -2.27 2.53 -14.18
N ASP A 49 -2.45 1.53 -13.30
CA ASP A 49 -1.44 1.18 -12.30
C ASP A 49 -0.09 0.84 -12.95
N TRP A 50 -0.11 0.16 -14.11
CA TRP A 50 1.08 -0.22 -14.89
C TRP A 50 1.81 0.95 -15.55
N GLU A 51 1.19 2.12 -15.63
CA GLU A 51 1.80 3.33 -16.21
C GLU A 51 2.51 4.18 -15.15
N LEU A 52 2.35 3.86 -13.87
CA LEU A 52 2.94 4.64 -12.79
C LEU A 52 4.47 4.46 -12.74
N PRO A 53 5.25 5.54 -12.53
CA PRO A 53 6.72 5.48 -12.48
C PRO A 53 7.25 5.04 -11.11
N VAL A 54 6.68 3.94 -10.60
CA VAL A 54 6.86 3.42 -9.24
C VAL A 54 7.51 2.04 -9.19
N PHE A 55 7.71 1.39 -10.34
CA PHE A 55 8.29 0.06 -10.44
C PHE A 55 9.81 0.08 -10.57
N SER A 56 10.48 -1.00 -10.13
CA SER A 56 11.91 -1.20 -10.35
C SER A 56 12.23 -1.27 -11.83
N ALA A 57 13.48 -0.97 -12.22
CA ALA A 57 13.89 -0.98 -13.62
C ALA A 57 13.59 -2.32 -14.31
N ASP A 58 13.81 -3.43 -13.60
CA ASP A 58 13.52 -4.77 -14.11
C ASP A 58 12.02 -5.03 -14.25
N LEU A 59 11.18 -4.63 -13.28
CA LEU A 59 9.74 -4.82 -13.39
C LEU A 59 9.14 -3.90 -14.48
N THR A 60 9.61 -2.67 -14.60
CA THR A 60 9.23 -1.75 -15.70
C THR A 60 9.47 -2.38 -17.07
N ARG A 61 10.61 -3.06 -17.26
CA ARG A 61 10.92 -3.75 -18.51
C ARG A 61 9.95 -4.90 -18.82
N ILE A 62 9.52 -5.65 -17.80
CA ILE A 62 8.53 -6.73 -17.96
C ILE A 62 7.16 -6.15 -18.30
N ILE A 63 6.72 -5.10 -17.59
CA ILE A 63 5.46 -4.40 -17.87
C ILE A 63 5.46 -3.87 -19.31
N ALA A 64 6.54 -3.24 -19.75
CA ALA A 64 6.65 -2.74 -21.12
C ALA A 64 6.55 -3.86 -22.17
N ALA A 65 7.14 -5.03 -21.92
CA ALA A 65 7.02 -6.19 -22.79
C ALA A 65 5.57 -6.72 -22.84
N TRP A 66 4.91 -6.79 -21.68
CA TRP A 66 3.50 -7.19 -21.60
C TRP A 66 2.58 -6.22 -22.34
N MET A 67 2.78 -4.90 -22.17
CA MET A 67 2.02 -3.88 -22.90
C MET A 67 2.27 -3.95 -24.42
N ALA A 68 3.51 -4.23 -24.84
CA ALA A 68 3.83 -4.34 -26.26
C ALA A 68 3.19 -5.57 -26.93
N LYS A 69 2.98 -6.66 -26.17
CA LYS A 69 2.32 -7.87 -26.67
C LYS A 69 0.80 -7.70 -26.75
N ASN A 70 0.19 -7.04 -25.77
CA ASN A 70 -1.25 -6.89 -25.65
C ASN A 70 -1.72 -5.55 -26.24
N GLU A 71 -1.50 -5.33 -27.55
CA GLU A 71 -1.76 -4.09 -28.31
C GLU A 71 -2.61 -3.07 -27.52
N ALA A 72 -2.03 -1.92 -27.16
CA ALA A 72 -2.63 -0.91 -26.29
C ALA A 72 -4.15 -0.73 -26.50
N GLY A 73 -4.96 -1.43 -25.70
CA GLY A 73 -6.41 -1.52 -25.89
C GLY A 73 -7.01 -2.91 -25.64
N ASP A 74 -6.22 -4.00 -25.76
CA ASP A 74 -6.72 -5.34 -25.43
C ASP A 74 -6.92 -5.50 -23.92
N VAL A 75 -8.16 -5.81 -23.54
CA VAL A 75 -8.50 -6.11 -22.14
C VAL A 75 -8.07 -7.55 -21.84
N THR A 76 -6.93 -7.66 -21.17
CA THR A 76 -6.46 -8.89 -20.52
C THR A 76 -6.96 -8.95 -19.06
N GLU A 77 -6.86 -10.12 -18.43
CA GLU A 77 -7.13 -10.29 -17.00
C GLU A 77 -6.34 -9.29 -16.14
N LEU A 78 -5.10 -8.96 -16.52
CA LEU A 78 -4.29 -7.98 -15.79
C LEU A 78 -4.70 -6.53 -16.04
N SER A 79 -5.49 -6.23 -17.06
CA SER A 79 -5.96 -4.87 -17.32
C SER A 79 -7.41 -4.62 -16.88
N ASP A 80 -8.10 -5.65 -16.39
CA ASP A 80 -9.52 -5.54 -16.02
C ASP A 80 -9.76 -4.99 -14.60
N PHE A 81 -8.69 -4.79 -13.82
CA PHE A 81 -8.74 -4.30 -12.44
C PHE A 81 -7.52 -3.43 -12.08
N GLY A 82 -7.68 -2.60 -11.05
CA GLY A 82 -6.56 -1.88 -10.43
C GLY A 82 -5.75 -2.80 -9.54
N TRP A 83 -4.49 -3.04 -9.90
CA TRP A 83 -3.51 -3.85 -9.17
C TRP A 83 -3.39 -3.42 -7.71
N PHE A 84 -3.27 -2.12 -7.43
CA PHE A 84 -3.03 -1.63 -6.07
C PHE A 84 -4.30 -1.69 -5.22
N CYS A 85 -5.47 -1.33 -5.75
CA CYS A 85 -6.70 -1.39 -4.97
C CYS A 85 -7.32 -2.80 -4.88
N GLU A 86 -6.93 -3.72 -5.78
CA GLU A 86 -7.61 -5.01 -6.03
C GLU A 86 -9.10 -4.81 -6.29
N CYS A 87 -9.41 -3.91 -7.21
CA CYS A 87 -10.77 -3.44 -7.43
C CYS A 87 -11.00 -2.99 -8.89
N GLN A 88 -12.23 -3.11 -9.38
CA GLN A 88 -12.66 -2.45 -10.63
C GLN A 88 -13.11 -1.00 -10.38
N ASP A 89 -13.64 -0.73 -9.18
CA ASP A 89 -14.08 0.59 -8.73
C ASP A 89 -13.83 0.73 -7.22
N TRP A 90 -13.74 1.96 -6.71
CA TRP A 90 -13.52 2.24 -5.29
C TRP A 90 -14.34 3.42 -4.75
N ASP A 91 -14.71 3.34 -3.47
CA ASP A 91 -15.22 4.49 -2.73
C ASP A 91 -14.05 5.28 -2.13
N GLN A 92 -13.82 6.44 -2.72
CA GLN A 92 -12.83 7.40 -2.30
C GLN A 92 -12.92 7.79 -0.81
N GLN A 93 -14.12 7.93 -0.23
CA GLN A 93 -14.28 8.33 1.17
C GLN A 93 -13.93 7.17 2.11
N GLY A 94 -14.27 5.95 1.70
CA GLY A 94 -13.98 4.72 2.40
C GLY A 94 -12.57 4.17 2.17
N PHE A 95 -11.84 4.68 1.17
CA PHE A 95 -10.55 4.12 0.76
C PHE A 95 -9.52 4.24 1.89
N LYS A 96 -8.99 3.09 2.32
CA LYS A 96 -8.03 3.02 3.42
C LYS A 96 -6.94 2.03 3.06
N VAL A 97 -5.69 2.43 3.28
CA VAL A 97 -4.57 1.50 3.29
C VAL A 97 -3.71 1.71 4.53
N LYS A 98 -3.24 0.60 5.10
CA LYS A 98 -2.46 0.54 6.33
C LYS A 98 -1.34 -0.48 6.21
N PRO A 99 -0.09 -0.12 6.54
CA PRO A 99 0.98 -1.09 6.74
C PRO A 99 0.68 -1.95 7.97
N LEU A 100 0.77 -3.27 7.80
CA LEU A 100 0.60 -4.26 8.86
C LEU A 100 1.94 -4.71 9.45
N SER A 101 2.94 -4.92 8.59
CA SER A 101 4.28 -5.29 9.00
C SER A 101 5.30 -4.88 7.95
N VAL A 102 6.55 -4.71 8.38
CA VAL A 102 7.65 -4.26 7.53
C VAL A 102 8.92 -5.00 7.95
N LYS A 103 9.51 -5.72 7.00
CA LYS A 103 10.86 -6.29 7.11
C LYS A 103 11.74 -5.51 6.15
N GLN A 104 12.81 -4.90 6.63
CA GLN A 104 13.73 -4.12 5.78
C GLN A 104 15.17 -4.54 6.08
N ASN A 105 15.96 -4.73 5.03
CA ASN A 105 17.37 -5.06 5.10
C ASN A 105 18.12 -4.31 3.98
N GLY A 106 18.94 -3.33 4.36
CA GLY A 106 19.64 -2.47 3.41
C GLY A 106 18.67 -1.84 2.40
N ASP A 107 18.90 -2.16 1.13
CA ASP A 107 18.18 -1.66 -0.03
C ASP A 107 16.98 -2.54 -0.44
N HIS A 108 16.54 -3.45 0.42
CA HIS A 108 15.36 -4.28 0.22
C HIS A 108 14.36 -4.13 1.37
N ALA A 109 13.06 -4.15 1.05
CA ALA A 109 12.00 -4.24 2.05
C ALA A 109 10.85 -5.14 1.59
N THR A 110 10.23 -5.86 2.52
CA THR A 110 8.94 -6.51 2.34
C THR A 110 7.93 -5.85 3.26
N ILE A 111 6.83 -5.36 2.69
CA ILE A 111 5.81 -4.60 3.40
C ILE A 111 4.46 -5.30 3.20
N ARG A 112 3.87 -5.79 4.29
CA ARG A 112 2.51 -6.30 4.25
C ARG A 112 1.54 -5.15 4.43
N MET A 113 0.68 -4.94 3.46
CA MET A 113 -0.32 -3.87 3.42
C MET A 113 -1.72 -4.47 3.61
N ARG A 114 -2.60 -3.71 4.27
CA ARG A 114 -4.04 -3.94 4.23
C ARG A 114 -4.68 -2.82 3.44
N VAL A 115 -5.42 -3.18 2.39
CA VAL A 115 -6.09 -2.25 1.48
C VAL A 115 -7.59 -2.46 1.58
N ARG A 116 -8.35 -1.38 1.63
CA ARG A 116 -9.81 -1.38 1.60
C ARG A 116 -10.23 -0.38 0.52
N ALA A 117 -10.85 -0.87 -0.54
CA ALA A 117 -11.39 -0.08 -1.64
C ALA A 117 -12.64 0.77 -1.26
N GLY A 118 -12.93 0.90 0.03
CA GLY A 118 -14.08 1.63 0.57
C GLY A 118 -15.27 0.74 0.88
N TRP A 119 -15.73 -0.03 -0.10
CA TRP A 119 -16.78 -1.03 0.08
C TRP A 119 -16.20 -2.38 0.52
N GLY A 120 -17.02 -3.22 1.15
CA GLY A 120 -16.68 -4.62 1.41
C GLY A 120 -15.53 -4.85 2.40
N THR A 121 -14.83 -5.97 2.20
CA THR A 121 -13.72 -6.45 3.02
C THR A 121 -12.40 -5.82 2.60
N SER A 122 -11.45 -5.81 3.52
CA SER A 122 -10.07 -5.45 3.18
C SER A 122 -9.35 -6.65 2.57
N VAL A 123 -8.50 -6.38 1.59
CA VAL A 123 -7.52 -7.34 1.09
C VAL A 123 -6.18 -7.09 1.77
N GLU A 124 -5.34 -8.12 1.76
CA GLU A 124 -3.95 -7.99 2.18
C GLU A 124 -3.04 -8.25 1.00
N GLN A 125 -1.97 -7.45 0.93
CA GLN A 125 -0.98 -7.49 -0.13
C GLN A 125 0.40 -7.56 0.51
N ASN A 126 1.35 -8.21 -0.15
CA ASN A 126 2.76 -8.10 0.22
C ASN A 126 3.49 -7.39 -0.91
N LEU A 127 4.16 -6.30 -0.58
CA LEU A 127 4.97 -5.52 -1.50
C LEU A 127 6.44 -5.86 -1.27
N VAL A 128 7.15 -6.19 -2.34
CA VAL A 128 8.60 -6.28 -2.37
C VAL A 128 9.11 -4.96 -2.93
N MET A 129 9.84 -4.22 -2.11
CA MET A 129 10.41 -2.93 -2.47
C MET A 129 11.93 -3.05 -2.59
N VAL A 130 12.52 -2.37 -3.56
CA VAL A 130 13.97 -2.24 -3.75
C VAL A 130 14.35 -0.77 -3.81
N ARG A 131 15.58 -0.44 -3.38
CA ARG A 131 16.14 0.89 -3.56
C ARG A 131 17.09 0.90 -4.76
N GLU A 132 16.71 1.65 -5.80
CA GLU A 132 17.52 1.89 -7.00
C GLU A 132 17.76 3.40 -7.14
N ASP A 133 19.02 3.81 -7.36
CA ASP A 133 19.40 5.22 -7.49
C ASP A 133 18.83 6.14 -6.40
N GLY A 134 18.80 5.63 -5.17
CA GLY A 134 18.28 6.35 -4.00
C GLY A 134 16.76 6.37 -3.86
N ARG A 135 15.99 5.88 -4.84
CA ARG A 135 14.51 5.82 -4.82
C ARG A 135 14.04 4.42 -4.42
N TRP A 136 13.01 4.35 -3.57
CA TRP A 136 12.32 3.08 -3.30
C TRP A 136 11.28 2.82 -4.37
N LEU A 137 11.33 1.65 -4.98
CA LEU A 137 10.49 1.23 -6.09
C LEU A 137 9.88 -0.13 -5.78
N LEU A 138 8.70 -0.41 -6.33
CA LEU A 138 8.04 -1.69 -6.24
C LEU A 138 8.72 -2.67 -7.20
N ASP A 139 9.24 -3.75 -6.65
CA ASP A 139 9.93 -4.80 -7.40
C ASP A 139 9.02 -5.99 -7.70
N ASP A 140 8.08 -6.30 -6.80
CA ASP A 140 7.05 -7.30 -7.00
C ASP A 140 5.92 -7.09 -5.99
N MET A 141 4.75 -7.66 -6.25
CA MET A 141 3.64 -7.66 -5.30
C MET A 141 2.82 -8.93 -5.39
N THR A 142 2.41 -9.47 -4.25
CA THR A 142 1.44 -10.57 -4.17
C THR A 142 0.12 -10.06 -3.64
N THR A 143 -0.97 -10.46 -4.28
CA THR A 143 -2.34 -10.12 -3.92
C THR A 143 -3.25 -11.36 -4.02
N PRO A 144 -4.52 -11.30 -3.62
CA PRO A 144 -5.45 -12.40 -3.87
C PRO A 144 -5.58 -12.76 -5.36
N SER A 145 -5.59 -11.76 -6.26
CA SER A 145 -5.69 -11.99 -7.71
C SER A 145 -4.35 -12.41 -8.34
N MET A 146 -3.23 -12.04 -7.72
CA MET A 146 -1.88 -12.42 -8.15
C MET A 146 -1.11 -13.12 -7.02
N PRO A 147 -1.47 -14.37 -6.65
CA PRO A 147 -0.91 -15.04 -5.48
C PRO A 147 0.56 -15.46 -5.66
N THR A 148 1.02 -15.62 -6.89
CA THR A 148 2.39 -15.97 -7.27
C THR A 148 3.29 -14.76 -7.53
N GLY A 149 2.73 -13.55 -7.50
CA GLY A 149 3.44 -12.30 -7.75
C GLY A 149 3.07 -11.65 -9.09
N LEU A 150 3.13 -10.33 -9.15
CA LEU A 150 2.89 -9.53 -10.37
C LEU A 150 3.86 -9.93 -11.48
N ARG A 151 5.14 -10.18 -11.15
CA ARG A 151 6.13 -10.68 -12.14
C ARG A 151 5.68 -11.98 -12.80
N ALA A 152 5.22 -12.94 -12.00
CA ALA A 152 4.77 -14.23 -12.50
C ALA A 152 3.51 -14.08 -13.37
N ALA A 153 2.54 -13.29 -12.90
CA ALA A 153 1.30 -13.02 -13.62
C ALA A 153 1.56 -12.35 -14.98
N LEU A 154 2.47 -11.36 -15.05
CA LEU A 154 2.85 -10.72 -16.31
C LEU A 154 3.49 -11.71 -17.30
N HIS A 155 4.33 -12.63 -16.80
CA HIS A 155 4.94 -13.66 -17.65
C HIS A 155 3.92 -14.69 -18.16
N GLU A 156 2.97 -15.08 -17.32
CA GLU A 156 1.87 -15.98 -17.68
C GLU A 156 0.98 -15.34 -18.75
N ALA A 157 0.54 -14.10 -18.54
CA ALA A 157 -0.25 -13.34 -19.51
C ALA A 157 0.49 -13.09 -20.84
N MET A 158 1.83 -13.16 -20.85
CA MET A 158 2.63 -13.09 -22.07
C MET A 158 2.90 -14.47 -22.70
N SER A 159 2.50 -15.57 -22.08
CA SER A 159 2.70 -16.92 -22.60
C SER A 159 1.47 -17.45 -23.36
N ASP A 160 0.30 -16.89 -23.09
CA ASP A 160 -0.96 -17.15 -23.79
C ASP A 160 -0.99 -16.54 -25.21
#